data_AF-A0A9D8ISN5-F1
#
_entry.id   AF-A0A9D8ISN5-F1
#
_cell.length_a   1.000
_cell.length_b   1.000
_cell.length_c   1.000
_cell.angle_alpha   90.00
_cell.angle_beta   90.00
_cell.angle_gamma   90.00
#
_symmetry.space_group_name_H-M   'P 1'
#
loop_
_entity.id
_entity.type
_entity.pdbx_description
1 polymer ?
#
loop_
_entity_poly.entity_id
_entity_poly.type
_entity_poly.pdbx_seq_one_letter_code
_entity_poly.pdbx_strand_id
1 'polypeptide(L)' 'MTPPPAILCIGRNYAEHAAEMGAAASSRPMVFMKNPAAVCGESDEIVIPSICDEHGPQVDWEGELA' A
#
# COMPACT_ATOMS: atom_id res chain seq x y z
N MET A 1 -17.01 -12.10 -1.39
CA MET A 1 -15.57 -12.44 -1.47
C MET A 1 -15.14 -13.00 -0.12
N THR A 2 -14.31 -14.03 -0.08
CA THR A 2 -13.71 -14.51 1.17
C THR A 2 -12.42 -13.73 1.42
N PRO A 3 -12.26 -13.03 2.56
CA PRO A 3 -11.04 -12.28 2.85
C PRO A 3 -9.81 -13.21 2.86
N PRO A 4 -8.66 -12.77 2.31
CA PRO A 4 -7.45 -13.58 2.33
C PRO A 4 -6.96 -13.77 3.79
N PRO A 5 -6.31 -14.89 4.12
CA PRO A 5 -5.80 -15.12 5.48
C PRO A 5 -4.63 -14.18 5.85
N ALA A 6 -3.93 -13.63 4.85
CA ALA A 6 -2.87 -12.64 5.00
C ALA A 6 -2.73 -11.83 3.70
N ILE A 7 -2.28 -10.57 3.81
CA ILE A 7 -1.93 -9.72 2.66
C ILE A 7 -0.46 -9.32 2.83
N LEU A 8 0.43 -9.95 2.06
CA LEU A 8 1.87 -9.68 2.07
C LEU A 8 2.24 -8.81 0.88
N CYS A 9 2.94 -7.71 1.15
CA CYS A 9 3.26 -6.68 0.17
C CYS A 9 4.78 -6.52 0.02
N ILE A 10 5.23 -6.07 -1.16
CA ILE A 10 6.64 -5.82 -1.45
C ILE A 10 6.88 -4.35 -1.75
N GLY A 11 7.60 -3.66 -0.87
CA GLY A 11 7.94 -2.25 -1.06
C GLY A 11 9.05 -2.08 -2.10
N ARG A 12 8.96 -1.03 -2.92
CA ARG A 12 10.00 -0.62 -3.89
C ARG A 12 10.37 -1.72 -4.89
N ASN A 13 9.37 -2.42 -5.41
CA ASN A 13 9.56 -3.51 -6.38
C ASN A 13 9.70 -3.02 -7.84
N TYR A 14 9.60 -1.71 -8.07
CA TYR A 14 9.85 -1.05 -9.35
C TYR A 14 10.99 -0.05 -9.18
N ALA A 15 11.99 -0.10 -10.08
CA ALA A 15 13.20 0.72 -9.96
C ALA A 15 12.91 2.23 -10.05
N GLU A 16 11.96 2.62 -10.90
CA GLU A 16 11.53 4.02 -11.06
C GLU A 16 10.86 4.53 -9.78
N HIS A 17 9.90 3.78 -9.22
CA HIS A 17 9.26 4.11 -7.95
C HIS A 17 10.25 4.21 -6.77
N ALA A 18 11.28 3.34 -6.72
CA ALA A 18 12.33 3.46 -5.72
C ALA A 18 13.08 4.81 -5.85
N ALA A 19 13.37 5.25 -7.08
CA ALA A 19 14.08 6.49 -7.36
C ALA A 19 13.25 7.74 -7.04
N GLU A 20 11.92 7.71 -7.21
CA GLU A 20 11.01 8.80 -6.83
C GLU A 20 11.13 9.17 -5.34
N MET A 21 11.30 8.15 -4.49
CA MET A 21 11.51 8.33 -3.05
C MET A 21 12.97 8.62 -2.68
N GLY A 22 13.84 8.90 -3.66
CA GLY A 22 15.27 9.12 -3.44
C GLY A 22 16.02 7.89 -2.93
N ALA A 23 15.48 6.69 -3.16
CA ALA A 23 16.05 5.43 -2.70
C ALA A 23 16.67 4.62 -3.84
N ALA A 24 17.70 3.84 -3.51
CA ALA A 24 18.20 2.80 -4.41
C ALA A 24 17.32 1.55 -4.34
N ALA A 25 17.33 0.76 -5.43
CA ALA A 25 16.76 -0.58 -5.43
C ALA A 25 17.38 -1.43 -4.31
N SER A 26 16.54 -2.09 -3.51
CA SER A 26 17.01 -2.90 -2.39
C SER A 26 17.60 -4.21 -2.89
N SER A 27 18.71 -4.66 -2.30
CA SER A 27 19.33 -5.96 -2.60
C SER A 27 18.53 -7.15 -2.05
N ARG A 28 17.56 -6.89 -1.15
CA ARG A 28 16.62 -7.87 -0.61
C ARG A 28 15.20 -7.33 -0.65
N PRO A 29 14.17 -8.18 -0.84
CA PRO A 29 12.79 -7.72 -0.82
C PRO A 29 12.44 -7.06 0.52
N MET A 30 11.83 -5.88 0.44
CA MET A 30 11.23 -5.24 1.60
C MET A 30 9.82 -5.80 1.74
N VAL A 31 9.61 -6.64 2.75
CA VAL A 31 8.31 -7.28 2.99
C VAL A 31 7.58 -6.54 4.11
N PHE A 32 6.32 -6.24 3.88
CA PHE A 32 5.40 -5.74 4.90
C PHE A 32 4.03 -6.40 4.76
N MET A 33 3.11 -6.12 5.67
CA MET A 33 1.79 -6.74 5.69
C MET A 33 0.70 -5.67 5.81
N LYS A 34 -0.37 -5.81 5.04
CA LYS A 34 -1.66 -5.16 5.37
C LYS A 34 -2.54 -6.13 6.15
N ASN A 35 -3.26 -5.58 7.13
CA ASN A 35 -4.28 -6.33 7.85
C ASN A 35 -5.33 -6.84 6.84
N PRO A 36 -5.72 -8.15 6.84
CA PRO A 36 -6.80 -8.65 6.00
C PRO A 36 -8.12 -7.88 6.10
N ALA A 37 -8.38 -7.25 7.26
CA ALA A 37 -9.54 -6.39 7.47
C ALA A 37 -9.49 -5.06 6.68
N ALA A 38 -8.36 -4.75 6.02
CA ALA A 38 -8.21 -3.55 5.19
C ALA A 38 -8.66 -3.76 3.73
N VAL A 39 -9.14 -4.95 3.36
CA VAL A 39 -9.67 -5.23 2.02
C VAL A 39 -11.08 -4.64 1.88
N CYS A 40 -11.34 -3.99 0.75
CA CYS A 40 -12.66 -3.59 0.29
C CYS A 40 -12.93 -4.21 -1.10
N GLY A 41 -14.19 -4.37 -1.47
CA GLY A 41 -14.58 -4.86 -2.79
C GLY A 41 -14.34 -3.85 -3.92
N GLU A 42 -14.42 -4.31 -5.17
CA GLU A 42 -14.14 -3.51 -6.38
C GLU A 42 -14.98 -2.22 -6.49
N SER A 43 -16.18 -2.20 -5.92
CA SER A 43 -17.08 -1.04 -5.97
C SER A 43 -17.37 -0.45 -4.59
N ASP A 44 -16.66 -0.88 -3.55
CA ASP A 44 -16.81 -0.33 -2.21
C ASP A 44 -16.13 1.04 -2.13
N GLU A 45 -16.70 1.95 -1.35
CA GLU A 45 -16.07 3.26 -1.08
C GLU A 45 -14.81 3.09 -0.22
N ILE A 46 -13.76 3.85 -0.57
CA ILE A 46 -12.56 3.97 0.27
C ILE A 46 -12.82 5.04 1.33
N VAL A 47 -13.08 4.61 2.56
CA VAL A 47 -13.25 5.54 3.69
C VAL A 47 -11.88 5.95 4.23
N ILE A 48 -11.52 7.21 4.02
CA ILE A 48 -10.31 7.80 4.60
C ILE A 48 -10.60 8.25 6.05
N PRO A 49 -9.87 7.75 7.06
CA PRO A 49 -10.05 8.21 8.44
C PRO A 49 -9.70 9.69 8.60
N SER A 50 -10.48 10.45 9.37
CA SER A 50 -10.27 11.89 9.55
C SER A 50 -8.90 12.28 10.11
N ILE A 51 -8.26 11.39 10.86
CA ILE A 51 -6.90 11.60 11.38
C ILE A 51 -5.87 11.78 10.25
N CYS A 52 -6.13 11.25 9.05
CA CYS A 52 -5.26 11.39 7.89
C CYS A 52 -5.24 12.81 7.29
N ASP A 53 -6.13 13.70 7.73
CA ASP A 53 -6.19 15.10 7.30
C ASP A 53 -5.61 16.08 8.35
N GLU A 54 -5.35 15.63 9.58
CA GLU A 54 -4.94 16.49 10.71
C GLU A 54 -3.61 17.24 10.48
N HIS A 55 -2.74 16.70 9.63
CA HIS A 55 -1.41 17.24 9.34
C HIS A 55 -1.21 17.52 7.84
N GLY A 56 -2.30 17.78 7.12
CA GLY A 56 -2.33 17.82 5.65
C GLY A 56 -2.64 16.44 5.07
N PRO A 57 -2.76 16.32 3.74
CA PRO A 57 -3.14 15.06 3.09
C PRO A 57 -2.03 14.02 3.25
N GLN A 58 -2.35 12.90 3.91
CA GLN A 58 -1.41 11.80 4.16
C GLN A 58 -1.67 10.53 3.33
N VAL A 59 -2.77 10.49 2.57
CA VAL A 59 -3.17 9.33 1.77
C VAL A 59 -2.72 9.49 0.33
N ASP A 60 -2.10 8.45 -0.21
CA ASP A 60 -1.72 8.33 -1.62
C ASP A 60 -2.19 6.98 -2.19
N TRP A 61 -2.17 6.86 -3.52
CA TRP A 61 -2.56 5.65 -4.24
C TRP A 61 -1.33 4.92 -4.79
N GLU A 62 -1.34 3.59 -4.69
CA GLU A 62 -0.28 2.71 -5.19
C GLU A 62 -0.95 1.55 -5.94
N GLY A 63 -0.89 1.58 -7.27
CA GLY A 63 -1.48 0.54 -8.11
C GLY A 63 -0.58 -0.69 -8.17
N GLU A 64 -1.03 -1.82 -7.63
CA GLU A 64 -0.26 -3.07 -7.57
C GLU A 64 -1.00 -4.25 -8.20
N LEU A 65 -0.24 -5.22 -8.71
CA LEU A 65 -0.78 -6.51 -9.14
C LEU A 65 -1.02 -7.41 -7.92
N ALA A 66 -2.24 -7.96 -7.80
CA ALA A 66 -2.67 -8.85 -6.72
C ALA A 66 -3.04 -10.25 -7.22
#